data_AF-A0A2E7ALQ2-F1
#
_entry.id   AF-A0A2E7ALQ2-F1
#
_cell.length_a   1.000
_cell.length_b   1.000
_cell.length_c   1.000
_cell.angle_alpha   90.00
_cell.angle_beta   90.00
_cell.angle_gamma   90.00
#
_symmetry.space_group_name_H-M   'P 1'
#
loop_
_entity.id
_entity.type
_entity.pdbx_description
1 polymer ?
#
loop_
_entity_poly.entity_id
_entity_poly.type
_entity_poly.pdbx_seq_one_letter_code
_entity_poly.pdbx_strand_id
1 'polypeptide(L)'
;MSIELILTHPGGAHKDDYLACSLLVAQHGAPIERREPEQDDLDDSSVLVVDVGGEHEPDRGNFDHHQFPRDHDPICALSLVLQDLGLYEDAKMFCDWLEPAEWFDTRGAGGTAKWLGVDRDIMSKLNSPMDVTLLRRFAQAGRLNPGDLLYEMMRWVGEDLLDYLRTLRERLTYIEEHAELWTLEANAEDSFKVLFMPRTSPLPDEPSMGLGRYLDSIGEAEDVAGLVYPDRRGSGYGLSRHNDHPRMEFTRIGAEDDVHFAHARGFVAKTSATEKERLKELLRAAWV
;
A
#
# COMPACT_ATOMS: atom_id res chain seq x y z
N MET A 1 -27.46 11.41 -5.21
CA MET A 1 -27.22 12.70 -5.91
C MET A 1 -25.89 12.59 -6.64
N SER A 2 -25.66 13.35 -7.71
CA SER A 2 -24.33 13.42 -8.34
C SER A 2 -23.49 14.41 -7.56
N ILE A 3 -22.22 14.10 -7.31
CA ILE A 3 -21.28 15.07 -6.77
C ILE A 3 -20.89 16.02 -7.91
N GLU A 4 -20.96 17.32 -7.66
CA GLU A 4 -20.70 18.38 -8.64
C GLU A 4 -19.37 19.08 -8.39
N LEU A 5 -18.85 19.04 -7.16
CA LEU A 5 -17.61 19.70 -6.76
C LEU A 5 -16.91 18.97 -5.61
N ILE A 6 -15.59 18.94 -5.66
CA ILE A 6 -14.73 18.66 -4.51
C ILE A 6 -14.06 19.99 -4.12
N LEU A 7 -14.18 20.39 -2.87
CA LEU A 7 -13.64 21.65 -2.36
C LEU A 7 -12.61 21.37 -1.27
N THR A 8 -11.44 21.98 -1.35
CA THR A 8 -10.41 21.90 -0.31
C THR A 8 -9.74 23.25 -0.08
N HIS A 9 -8.91 23.36 0.96
CA HIS A 9 -8.34 24.63 1.39
C HIS A 9 -7.37 25.24 0.35
N PRO A 10 -7.27 26.59 0.28
CA PRO A 10 -6.39 27.30 -0.66
C PRO A 10 -4.93 27.41 -0.18
N GLY A 11 -4.60 26.80 0.96
CA GLY A 11 -3.29 26.86 1.59
C GLY A 11 -2.23 26.00 0.92
N GLY A 12 -1.13 25.75 1.65
CA GLY A 12 -0.15 24.77 1.22
C GLY A 12 -0.75 23.37 1.28
N ALA A 13 -0.67 22.62 0.18
CA ALA A 13 -1.16 21.25 0.14
C ALA A 13 -0.34 20.30 1.01
N HIS A 14 -1.01 19.33 1.59
CA HIS A 14 -0.45 18.23 2.35
C HIS A 14 -0.69 16.90 1.64
N LYS A 15 -0.22 15.80 2.22
CA LYS A 15 -0.32 14.49 1.57
C LYS A 15 -1.75 13.96 1.66
N ASP A 16 -2.44 14.24 2.75
CA ASP A 16 -3.77 13.76 3.06
C ASP A 16 -4.85 14.45 2.21
N ASP A 17 -4.87 15.79 2.11
CA ASP A 17 -5.83 16.52 1.26
C ASP A 17 -5.68 16.13 -0.22
N TYR A 18 -4.44 16.01 -0.70
CA TYR A 18 -4.15 15.54 -2.06
C TYR A 18 -4.68 14.12 -2.32
N LEU A 19 -4.42 13.18 -1.41
CA LEU A 19 -4.85 11.78 -1.57
C LEU A 19 -6.35 11.61 -1.36
N ALA A 20 -6.95 12.34 -0.41
CA ALA A 20 -8.39 12.39 -0.20
C ALA A 20 -9.11 12.87 -1.45
N CYS A 21 -8.66 14.00 -2.02
CA CYS A 21 -9.19 14.51 -3.29
C CYS A 21 -8.95 13.52 -4.44
N SER A 22 -7.82 12.81 -4.47
CA SER A 22 -7.54 11.79 -5.49
C SER A 22 -8.55 10.64 -5.47
N LEU A 23 -8.89 10.12 -4.27
CA LEU A 23 -9.92 9.09 -4.10
C LEU A 23 -11.30 9.57 -4.58
N LEU A 24 -11.68 10.79 -4.19
CA LEU A 24 -12.98 11.37 -4.55
C LEU A 24 -13.08 11.68 -6.04
N VAL A 25 -11.99 12.15 -6.66
CA VAL A 25 -11.90 12.34 -8.13
C VAL A 25 -12.09 11.02 -8.85
N ALA A 26 -11.41 9.95 -8.42
CA ALA A 26 -11.55 8.64 -9.02
C ALA A 26 -12.99 8.08 -8.87
N GLN A 27 -13.61 8.32 -7.72
CA GLN A 27 -14.96 7.83 -7.43
C GLN A 27 -16.07 8.61 -8.16
N HIS A 28 -15.93 9.93 -8.28
CA HIS A 28 -17.02 10.81 -8.70
C HIS A 28 -16.78 11.56 -10.02
N GLY A 29 -15.53 11.75 -10.44
CA GLY A 29 -15.18 12.53 -11.63
C GLY A 29 -15.52 14.03 -11.53
N ALA A 30 -15.77 14.53 -10.32
CA ALA A 30 -16.07 15.94 -10.08
C ALA A 30 -14.79 16.81 -10.19
N PRO A 31 -14.89 18.07 -10.61
CA PRO A 31 -13.79 19.03 -10.56
C PRO A 31 -13.39 19.35 -9.10
N ILE A 32 -12.17 19.86 -8.92
CA ILE A 32 -11.67 20.34 -7.63
C ILE A 32 -11.58 21.87 -7.64
N GLU A 33 -12.05 22.53 -6.59
CA GLU A 33 -11.75 23.92 -6.27
C GLU A 33 -10.95 24.05 -4.97
N ARG A 34 -10.03 25.02 -4.95
CA ARG A 34 -9.21 25.34 -3.77
C ARG A 34 -9.56 26.72 -3.24
N ARG A 35 -10.41 26.77 -2.22
CA ARG A 35 -10.87 28.00 -1.55
C ARG A 35 -11.45 27.67 -0.18
N GLU A 36 -11.64 28.69 0.66
CA GLU A 36 -12.40 28.52 1.90
C GLU A 36 -13.88 28.21 1.55
N PRO A 37 -14.53 27.29 2.28
CA PRO A 37 -15.95 27.02 2.12
C PRO A 37 -16.81 28.15 2.69
N GLU A 38 -17.96 28.37 2.08
CA GLU A 38 -19.07 29.12 2.65
C GLU A 38 -20.07 28.14 3.30
N GLN A 39 -21.01 28.64 4.11
CA GLN A 39 -22.01 27.78 4.75
C GLN A 39 -22.84 27.00 3.72
N ASP A 40 -23.14 27.63 2.58
CA ASP A 40 -23.88 27.00 1.49
C ASP A 40 -23.11 25.80 0.89
N ASP A 41 -21.76 25.82 0.89
CA ASP A 41 -20.96 24.67 0.46
C ASP A 41 -21.09 23.51 1.46
N LEU A 42 -21.04 23.80 2.76
CA LEU A 42 -21.16 22.78 3.80
C LEU A 42 -22.57 22.15 3.81
N ASP A 43 -23.60 22.95 3.53
CA ASP A 43 -25.01 22.54 3.52
C ASP A 43 -25.41 21.79 2.23
N ASP A 44 -24.60 21.84 1.17
CA ASP A 44 -24.88 21.22 -0.12
C ASP A 44 -24.21 19.84 -0.26
N SER A 45 -25.03 18.78 -0.14
CA SER A 45 -24.60 17.37 -0.32
C SER A 45 -24.06 17.00 -1.72
N SER A 46 -24.11 17.92 -2.70
CA SER A 46 -23.45 17.76 -4.00
C SER A 46 -22.00 18.27 -4.01
N VAL A 47 -21.57 18.96 -2.94
CA VAL A 47 -20.21 19.45 -2.73
C VAL A 47 -19.54 18.59 -1.65
N LEU A 48 -18.38 18.02 -1.97
CA LEU A 48 -17.55 17.34 -0.96
C LEU A 48 -16.52 18.32 -0.44
N VAL A 49 -16.57 18.67 0.84
CA VAL A 49 -15.63 19.59 1.49
C VAL A 49 -14.56 18.80 2.24
N VAL A 50 -13.30 18.99 1.89
CA VAL A 50 -12.17 18.14 2.31
C VAL A 50 -11.08 18.98 2.94
N ASP A 51 -10.65 18.59 4.14
CA ASP A 51 -9.56 19.22 4.89
C ASP A 51 -9.79 20.71 5.22
N VAL A 52 -11.06 21.13 5.30
CA VAL A 52 -11.47 22.50 5.59
C VAL A 52 -12.93 22.56 6.05
N GLY A 53 -13.32 23.63 6.73
CA GLY A 53 -14.72 23.91 7.10
C GLY A 53 -15.07 23.69 8.57
N GLY A 54 -14.22 23.00 9.32
CA GLY A 54 -14.32 22.82 10.77
C GLY A 54 -15.32 21.77 11.24
N GLU A 55 -15.81 20.90 10.34
CA GLU A 55 -16.75 19.83 10.68
C GLU A 55 -16.47 18.53 9.92
N HIS A 56 -16.80 17.41 10.57
CA HIS A 56 -16.81 16.09 9.96
C HIS A 56 -18.23 15.53 10.00
N GLU A 57 -18.93 15.62 8.87
CA GLU A 57 -20.30 15.16 8.67
C GLU A 57 -20.38 14.40 7.35
N PRO A 58 -20.03 13.08 7.34
CA PRO A 58 -19.96 12.27 6.11
C PRO A 58 -21.24 12.26 5.28
N ASP A 59 -22.41 12.21 5.93
CA ASP A 59 -23.73 12.23 5.27
C ASP A 59 -23.96 13.51 4.44
N ARG A 60 -23.20 14.57 4.73
CA ARG A 60 -23.22 15.85 4.01
C ARG A 60 -21.98 16.06 3.12
N GLY A 61 -21.02 15.14 3.14
CA GLY A 61 -19.79 15.24 2.36
C GLY A 61 -18.70 16.10 3.00
N ASN A 62 -18.75 16.34 4.31
CA ASN A 62 -17.77 17.20 5.01
C ASN A 62 -16.72 16.36 5.75
N PHE A 63 -15.46 16.55 5.41
CA PHE A 63 -14.31 15.75 5.84
C PHE A 63 -13.18 16.65 6.36
N ASP A 64 -13.44 17.38 7.44
CA ASP A 64 -12.39 18.11 8.17
C ASP A 64 -12.00 17.39 9.47
N HIS A 65 -10.73 17.48 9.85
CA HIS A 65 -10.19 16.91 11.08
C HIS A 65 -9.62 17.98 12.04
N HIS A 66 -9.49 19.24 11.60
CA HIS A 66 -8.87 20.33 12.37
C HIS A 66 -9.59 20.66 13.70
N GLN A 67 -10.87 20.32 13.81
CA GLN A 67 -11.70 20.52 15.00
C GLN A 67 -11.46 19.47 16.10
N PHE A 68 -10.76 18.36 15.79
CA PHE A 68 -10.58 17.30 16.77
C PHE A 68 -9.65 17.72 17.93
N PRO A 69 -9.90 17.23 19.16
CA PRO A 69 -9.05 17.51 20.31
C PRO A 69 -7.60 17.10 20.08
N ARG A 70 -6.67 17.79 20.73
CA ARG A 70 -5.23 17.52 20.62
C ARG A 70 -4.84 16.09 20.99
N ASP A 71 -5.59 15.46 21.88
CA ASP A 71 -5.39 14.08 22.35
C ASP A 71 -6.18 13.04 21.54
N HIS A 72 -6.94 13.45 20.52
CA HIS A 72 -7.56 12.53 19.58
C HIS A 72 -6.50 11.65 18.90
N ASP A 73 -6.88 10.39 18.63
CA ASP A 73 -6.04 9.48 17.87
C ASP A 73 -5.76 10.07 16.48
N PRO A 74 -4.54 9.96 15.95
CA PRO A 74 -4.20 10.54 14.65
C PRO A 74 -5.12 10.05 13.53
N ILE A 75 -5.85 10.98 12.92
CA ILE A 75 -6.63 10.82 11.69
C ILE A 75 -6.56 12.13 10.91
N CYS A 76 -6.53 12.03 9.58
CA CYS A 76 -6.47 13.18 8.67
C CYS A 76 -7.58 13.10 7.62
N ALA A 77 -7.67 14.07 6.71
CA ALA A 77 -8.76 14.11 5.72
C ALA A 77 -8.83 12.83 4.86
N LEU A 78 -7.69 12.23 4.54
CA LEU A 78 -7.61 10.94 3.86
C LEU A 78 -8.28 9.82 4.66
N SER A 79 -8.04 9.75 5.98
CA SER A 79 -8.64 8.76 6.86
C SER A 79 -10.16 8.88 6.87
N LEU A 80 -10.67 10.10 6.96
CA LEU A 80 -12.11 10.38 6.98
C LEU A 80 -12.80 9.96 5.68
N VAL A 81 -12.20 10.26 4.53
CA VAL A 81 -12.71 9.81 3.22
C VAL A 81 -12.64 8.28 3.10
N LEU A 82 -11.56 7.64 3.55
CA LEU A 82 -11.47 6.18 3.56
C LEU A 82 -12.51 5.53 4.48
N GLN A 83 -12.87 6.17 5.59
CA GLN A 83 -13.92 5.70 6.49
C GLN A 83 -15.30 5.75 5.83
N ASP A 84 -15.62 6.85 5.16
CA ASP A 84 -16.88 7.01 4.40
C ASP A 84 -17.00 5.97 3.27
N LEU A 85 -15.90 5.70 2.57
CA LEU A 85 -15.84 4.66 1.54
C LEU A 85 -15.87 3.23 2.11
N GLY A 86 -15.80 3.05 3.43
CA GLY A 86 -15.74 1.74 4.09
C GLY A 86 -14.42 0.99 3.86
N LEU A 87 -13.35 1.69 3.50
CA LEU A 87 -12.04 1.14 3.12
C LEU A 87 -10.94 1.39 4.17
N TYR A 88 -11.22 2.16 5.23
CA TYR A 88 -10.21 2.58 6.20
C TYR A 88 -9.48 1.43 6.89
N GLU A 89 -10.19 0.42 7.39
CA GLU A 89 -9.55 -0.71 8.08
C GLU A 89 -8.66 -1.53 7.14
N ASP A 90 -9.08 -1.70 5.88
CA ASP A 90 -8.25 -2.35 4.87
C ASP A 90 -7.02 -1.48 4.56
N ALA A 91 -7.21 -0.18 4.38
CA ALA A 91 -6.09 0.74 4.13
C ALA A 91 -5.09 0.74 5.29
N LYS A 92 -5.56 0.73 6.55
CA LYS A 92 -4.69 0.67 7.73
C LYS A 92 -3.91 -0.64 7.80
N MET A 93 -4.52 -1.76 7.43
CA MET A 93 -3.86 -3.06 7.45
C MET A 93 -2.84 -3.23 6.31
N PHE A 94 -3.03 -2.56 5.17
CA PHE A 94 -2.29 -2.86 3.94
C PHE A 94 -1.44 -1.74 3.38
N CYS A 95 -1.65 -0.51 3.83
CA CYS A 95 -0.89 0.67 3.45
C CYS A 95 -0.06 1.13 4.64
N ASP A 96 1.14 0.57 4.84
CA ASP A 96 2.04 0.93 5.95
C ASP A 96 2.40 2.43 5.99
N TRP A 97 2.18 3.13 4.88
CA TRP A 97 2.40 4.57 4.77
C TRP A 97 1.22 5.42 5.30
N LEU A 98 0.05 4.83 5.56
CA LEU A 98 -1.16 5.54 6.00
C LEU A 98 -0.97 6.10 7.41
N GLU A 99 -0.67 5.27 8.40
CA GLU A 99 -0.46 5.75 9.77
C GLU A 99 0.67 6.79 9.86
N PRO A 100 1.84 6.61 9.22
CA PRO A 100 2.83 7.68 9.11
C PRO A 100 2.30 8.98 8.53
N ALA A 101 1.39 8.93 7.55
CA ALA A 101 0.77 10.13 6.97
C ALA A 101 -0.18 10.81 7.98
N GLU A 102 -1.02 10.06 8.68
CA GLU A 102 -1.91 10.57 9.74
C GLU A 102 -1.12 11.25 10.86
N TRP A 103 -0.04 10.61 11.30
CA TRP A 103 0.86 11.17 12.31
C TRP A 103 1.58 12.41 11.81
N PHE A 104 2.04 12.41 10.56
CA PHE A 104 2.75 13.54 9.99
C PHE A 104 1.86 14.77 9.89
N ASP A 105 0.65 14.58 9.45
CA ASP A 105 -0.31 15.65 9.28
C ASP A 105 -0.78 16.21 10.65
N THR A 106 -1.17 15.33 11.57
CA THR A 106 -1.72 15.76 12.88
C THR A 106 -0.67 16.16 13.91
N ARG A 107 0.55 15.58 13.86
CA ARG A 107 1.60 15.77 14.88
C ARG A 107 2.91 16.35 14.32
N GLY A 108 3.00 16.54 13.01
CA GLY A 108 4.19 17.04 12.34
C GLY A 108 5.36 16.05 12.34
N ALA A 109 6.38 16.34 11.53
CA ALA A 109 7.57 15.50 11.35
C ALA A 109 8.26 15.07 12.66
N GLY A 110 8.27 15.92 13.68
CA GLY A 110 8.87 15.58 14.97
C GLY A 110 8.05 14.57 15.77
N GLY A 111 6.72 14.67 15.71
CA GLY A 111 5.79 13.72 16.33
C GLY A 111 5.88 12.34 15.67
N THR A 112 5.82 12.31 14.33
CA THR A 112 5.93 11.07 13.54
C THR A 112 7.24 10.34 13.80
N ALA A 113 8.37 11.06 13.78
CA ALA A 113 9.68 10.44 14.03
C ALA A 113 9.76 9.80 15.42
N LYS A 114 9.24 10.49 16.44
CA LYS A 114 9.19 9.95 17.80
C LYS A 114 8.30 8.70 17.89
N TRP A 115 7.16 8.70 17.22
CA TRP A 115 6.26 7.53 17.17
C TRP A 115 6.90 6.33 16.47
N LEU A 116 7.58 6.56 15.35
CA LEU A 116 8.33 5.53 14.62
C LEU A 116 9.61 5.05 15.33
N GLY A 117 10.03 5.72 16.42
CA GLY A 117 11.27 5.39 17.11
C GLY A 117 12.54 5.71 16.33
N VAL A 118 12.49 6.69 15.41
CA VAL A 118 13.61 7.09 14.55
C VAL A 118 14.04 8.54 14.79
N ASP A 119 15.24 8.88 14.33
CA ASP A 119 15.71 10.27 14.35
C ASP A 119 14.88 11.16 13.41
N ARG A 120 14.64 12.41 13.82
CA ARG A 120 13.84 13.37 13.04
C ARG A 120 14.37 13.60 11.62
N ASP A 121 15.68 13.47 11.41
CA ASP A 121 16.31 13.70 10.11
C ASP A 121 15.94 12.62 9.07
N ILE A 122 15.54 11.41 9.52
CA ILE A 122 15.01 10.35 8.65
C ILE A 122 13.81 10.83 7.86
N MET A 123 12.91 11.62 8.46
CA MET A 123 11.75 12.20 7.76
C MET A 123 12.16 13.06 6.56
N SER A 124 13.29 13.78 6.67
CA SER A 124 13.81 14.59 5.56
C SER A 124 14.54 13.75 4.51
N LYS A 125 15.19 12.65 4.92
CA LYS A 125 15.89 11.72 4.01
C LYS A 125 14.94 10.89 3.16
N LEU A 126 13.73 10.63 3.66
CA LEU A 126 12.66 9.92 2.95
C LEU A 126 11.78 10.85 2.11
N ASN A 127 12.08 12.15 2.08
CA ASN A 127 11.27 13.11 1.33
C ASN A 127 11.40 12.88 -0.18
N SER A 128 10.28 12.55 -0.82
CA SER A 128 10.20 12.27 -2.25
C SER A 128 10.11 13.57 -3.05
N PRO A 129 11.04 13.84 -3.99
CA PRO A 129 10.95 15.00 -4.88
C PRO A 129 9.69 14.97 -5.77
N MET A 130 9.14 13.79 -6.03
CA MET A 130 7.89 13.62 -6.78
C MET A 130 6.71 14.11 -5.95
N ASP A 131 6.60 13.66 -4.70
CA ASP A 131 5.54 14.06 -3.77
C ASP A 131 5.56 15.58 -3.58
N VAL A 132 6.73 16.14 -3.26
CA VAL A 132 6.90 17.60 -3.11
C VAL A 132 6.48 18.37 -4.36
N THR A 133 6.76 17.82 -5.55
CA THR A 133 6.38 18.47 -6.80
C THR A 133 4.87 18.44 -6.99
N LEU A 134 4.22 17.31 -6.77
CA LEU A 134 2.77 17.17 -6.90
C LEU A 134 2.05 18.08 -5.91
N LEU A 135 2.43 18.06 -4.63
CA LEU A 135 1.85 18.92 -3.59
C LEU A 135 2.03 20.40 -3.91
N ARG A 136 3.23 20.81 -4.36
CA ARG A 136 3.47 22.20 -4.75
C ARG A 136 2.63 22.62 -5.95
N ARG A 137 2.43 21.74 -6.94
CA ARG A 137 1.58 22.03 -8.11
C ARG A 137 0.12 22.09 -7.71
N PHE A 138 -0.33 21.18 -6.85
CA PHE A 138 -1.68 21.17 -6.32
C PHE A 138 -1.98 22.45 -5.53
N ALA A 139 -1.07 22.89 -4.66
CA ALA A 139 -1.19 24.14 -3.89
C ALA A 139 -1.27 25.41 -4.77
N GLN A 140 -0.75 25.36 -6.00
CA GLN A 140 -0.75 26.48 -6.94
C GLN A 140 -2.00 26.52 -7.83
N ALA A 141 -2.82 25.46 -7.85
CA ALA A 141 -3.97 25.35 -8.72
C ALA A 141 -5.25 25.80 -8.00
N GLY A 142 -5.85 26.92 -8.41
CA GLY A 142 -7.12 27.37 -7.82
C GLY A 142 -8.32 26.50 -8.19
N ARG A 143 -8.27 25.84 -9.34
CA ARG A 143 -9.28 24.90 -9.83
C ARG A 143 -8.63 23.85 -10.74
N LEU A 144 -9.12 22.62 -10.68
CA LEU A 144 -8.73 21.51 -11.55
C LEU A 144 -9.99 20.88 -12.15
N ASN A 145 -10.02 20.70 -13.47
CA ASN A 145 -11.12 20.07 -14.18
C ASN A 145 -10.68 18.74 -14.81
N PRO A 146 -11.63 17.83 -15.12
CA PRO A 146 -11.35 16.65 -15.94
C PRO A 146 -10.58 17.01 -17.22
N GLY A 147 -9.52 16.26 -17.49
CA GLY A 147 -8.59 16.49 -18.60
C GLY A 147 -7.37 17.37 -18.27
N ASP A 148 -7.35 18.09 -17.14
CA ASP A 148 -6.14 18.77 -16.68
C ASP A 148 -5.08 17.75 -16.26
N LEU A 149 -3.81 17.96 -16.63
CA LEU A 149 -2.75 16.96 -16.38
C LEU A 149 -2.66 16.54 -14.90
N LEU A 150 -2.68 17.51 -13.97
CA LEU A 150 -2.61 17.22 -12.54
C LEU A 150 -3.87 16.47 -12.06
N TYR A 151 -5.05 16.82 -12.60
CA TYR A 151 -6.30 16.13 -12.30
C TYR A 151 -6.24 14.67 -12.72
N GLU A 152 -5.78 14.39 -13.93
CA GLU A 152 -5.66 13.01 -14.43
C GLU A 152 -4.64 12.19 -13.63
N MET A 153 -3.56 12.82 -13.17
CA MET A 153 -2.62 12.16 -12.26
C MET A 153 -3.27 11.83 -10.90
N MET A 154 -4.04 12.75 -10.33
CA MET A 154 -4.81 12.49 -9.10
C MET A 154 -5.83 11.37 -9.32
N ARG A 155 -6.53 11.38 -10.45
CA ARG A 155 -7.48 10.33 -10.83
C ARG A 155 -6.81 8.96 -10.88
N TRP A 156 -5.66 8.82 -11.54
CA TRP A 156 -4.92 7.55 -11.57
C TRP A 156 -4.46 7.11 -10.18
N VAL A 157 -3.97 8.03 -9.35
CA VAL A 157 -3.59 7.71 -7.96
C VAL A 157 -4.80 7.19 -7.18
N GLY A 158 -5.96 7.82 -7.33
CA GLY A 158 -7.20 7.36 -6.69
C GLY A 158 -7.71 6.03 -7.22
N GLU A 159 -7.71 5.84 -8.54
CA GLU A 159 -8.10 4.58 -9.22
C GLU A 159 -7.22 3.42 -8.75
N ASP A 160 -5.89 3.58 -8.81
CA ASP A 160 -4.95 2.56 -8.37
C ASP A 160 -5.12 2.21 -6.88
N LEU A 161 -5.35 3.22 -6.03
CA LEU A 161 -5.54 2.99 -4.60
C LEU A 161 -6.88 2.29 -4.29
N LEU A 162 -7.97 2.71 -4.94
CA LEU A 162 -9.28 2.08 -4.79
C LEU A 162 -9.26 0.64 -5.30
N ASP A 163 -8.67 0.41 -6.47
CA ASP A 163 -8.56 -0.92 -7.06
C ASP A 163 -7.69 -1.83 -6.21
N TYR A 164 -6.57 -1.33 -5.69
CA TYR A 164 -5.75 -2.07 -4.73
C TYR A 164 -6.57 -2.47 -3.50
N LEU A 165 -7.22 -1.53 -2.82
CA LEU A 165 -7.95 -1.82 -1.58
C LEU A 165 -9.16 -2.74 -1.79
N ARG A 166 -9.90 -2.58 -2.90
CA ARG A 166 -11.10 -3.38 -3.19
C ARG A 166 -10.77 -4.82 -3.57
N THR A 167 -9.70 -5.02 -4.35
CA THR A 167 -9.32 -6.37 -4.85
C THR A 167 -8.45 -7.14 -3.87
N LEU A 168 -7.86 -6.48 -2.86
CA LEU A 168 -6.91 -7.13 -1.97
C LEU A 168 -7.54 -8.19 -1.05
N ARG A 169 -8.80 -8.02 -0.63
CA ARG A 169 -9.52 -9.07 0.12
C ARG A 169 -9.71 -10.33 -0.71
N GLU A 170 -10.18 -10.17 -1.95
CA GLU A 170 -10.31 -11.27 -2.91
C GLU A 170 -8.97 -11.95 -3.14
N ARG A 171 -7.89 -11.15 -3.20
CA ARG A 171 -6.53 -11.65 -3.32
C ARG A 171 -6.10 -12.47 -2.10
N LEU A 172 -6.38 -12.01 -0.88
CA LEU A 172 -6.03 -12.75 0.33
C LEU A 172 -6.81 -14.06 0.43
N THR A 173 -8.13 -14.05 0.15
CA THR A 173 -8.94 -15.26 0.09
C THR A 173 -8.39 -16.23 -0.95
N TYR A 174 -8.01 -15.72 -2.13
CA TYR A 174 -7.39 -16.55 -3.15
C TYR A 174 -6.07 -17.19 -2.70
N ILE A 175 -5.22 -16.44 -1.99
CA ILE A 175 -3.97 -16.98 -1.43
C ILE A 175 -4.30 -18.02 -0.35
N GLU A 176 -5.25 -17.74 0.55
CA GLU A 176 -5.68 -18.68 1.60
C GLU A 176 -6.16 -20.02 1.03
N GLU A 177 -6.94 -19.98 -0.05
CA GLU A 177 -7.49 -21.18 -0.69
C GLU A 177 -6.43 -22.06 -1.37
N HIS A 178 -5.33 -21.46 -1.83
CA HIS A 178 -4.38 -22.13 -2.73
C HIS A 178 -2.98 -22.32 -2.15
N ALA A 179 -2.54 -21.44 -1.26
CA ALA A 179 -1.18 -21.46 -0.75
C ALA A 179 -0.96 -22.60 0.26
N GLU A 180 0.27 -23.06 0.34
CA GLU A 180 0.71 -24.09 1.26
C GLU A 180 1.86 -23.55 2.11
N LEU A 181 1.75 -23.67 3.42
CA LEU A 181 2.89 -23.50 4.32
C LEU A 181 3.68 -24.80 4.39
N TRP A 182 4.92 -24.77 3.91
CA TRP A 182 5.85 -25.89 4.01
C TRP A 182 6.80 -25.69 5.19
N THR A 183 6.90 -26.69 6.06
CA THR A 183 8.00 -26.80 7.02
C THR A 183 9.08 -27.71 6.44
N LEU A 184 10.28 -27.18 6.24
CA LEU A 184 11.40 -27.91 5.66
C LEU A 184 12.47 -28.15 6.71
N GLU A 185 12.82 -29.42 6.93
CA GLU A 185 13.99 -29.81 7.72
C GLU A 185 15.26 -29.49 6.92
N ALA A 186 16.12 -28.63 7.48
CA ALA A 186 17.44 -28.34 6.96
C ALA A 186 18.48 -29.37 7.46
N ASN A 187 18.33 -29.80 8.72
CA ASN A 187 19.09 -30.89 9.34
C ASN A 187 18.28 -31.43 10.55
N ALA A 188 18.88 -32.34 11.35
CA ALA A 188 18.19 -33.00 12.45
C ALA A 188 17.69 -32.07 13.58
N GLU A 189 18.21 -30.85 13.68
CA GLU A 189 17.90 -29.89 14.76
C GLU A 189 17.32 -28.57 14.24
N ASP A 190 17.23 -28.39 12.92
CA ASP A 190 16.92 -27.10 12.29
C ASP A 190 15.88 -27.25 11.17
N SER A 191 14.88 -26.39 11.21
CA SER A 191 13.80 -26.36 10.22
C SER A 191 13.35 -24.93 9.96
N PHE A 192 12.74 -24.69 8.81
CA PHE A 192 12.26 -23.38 8.42
C PHE A 192 10.96 -23.46 7.64
N LYS A 193 10.13 -22.41 7.73
CA LYS A 193 8.87 -22.32 7.00
C LYS A 193 9.04 -21.56 5.69
N VAL A 194 8.29 -21.98 4.68
CA VAL A 194 8.21 -21.33 3.36
C VAL A 194 6.75 -21.30 2.92
N LEU A 195 6.30 -20.16 2.42
CA LEU A 195 4.99 -20.08 1.77
C LEU A 195 5.12 -20.45 0.29
N PHE A 196 4.40 -21.47 -0.13
CA PHE A 196 4.31 -21.91 -1.52
C PHE A 196 2.97 -21.53 -2.12
N MET A 197 2.99 -20.82 -3.25
CA MET A 197 1.82 -20.54 -4.06
C MET A 197 1.85 -21.39 -5.34
N PRO A 198 0.91 -22.32 -5.56
CA PRO A 198 0.90 -23.14 -6.77
C PRO A 198 0.59 -22.32 -8.02
N ARG A 199 1.11 -22.79 -9.17
CA ARG A 199 0.70 -22.29 -10.48
C ARG A 199 -0.73 -22.74 -10.80
N THR A 200 -1.60 -21.76 -11.07
CA THR A 200 -3.00 -21.93 -11.44
C THR A 200 -3.25 -21.59 -12.90
N SER A 201 -4.44 -21.92 -13.41
CA SER A 201 -4.90 -21.59 -14.76
C SER A 201 -6.33 -21.03 -14.69
N PRO A 202 -6.56 -19.74 -14.97
CA PRO A 202 -5.57 -18.75 -15.43
C PRO A 202 -4.55 -18.39 -14.34
N LEU A 203 -3.35 -18.00 -14.76
CA LEU A 203 -2.34 -17.45 -13.85
C LEU A 203 -2.73 -16.01 -13.48
N PRO A 204 -2.68 -15.61 -12.20
CA PRO A 204 -2.86 -14.21 -11.82
C PRO A 204 -1.83 -13.30 -12.45
N ASP A 205 -2.20 -12.05 -12.77
CA ASP A 205 -1.30 -11.09 -13.42
C ASP A 205 -0.04 -10.80 -12.59
N GLU A 206 -0.15 -10.77 -11.26
CA GLU A 206 0.98 -10.62 -10.34
C GLU A 206 0.97 -11.74 -9.28
N PRO A 207 1.60 -12.91 -9.55
CA PRO A 207 1.51 -14.09 -8.69
C PRO A 207 2.11 -13.92 -7.28
N SER A 208 3.07 -13.01 -7.10
CA SER A 208 3.68 -12.72 -5.78
C SER A 208 2.94 -11.66 -4.97
N MET A 209 2.00 -10.92 -5.58
CA MET A 209 1.30 -9.83 -4.91
C MET A 209 0.45 -10.38 -3.76
N GLY A 210 0.50 -9.73 -2.60
CA GLY A 210 -0.29 -10.07 -1.41
C GLY A 210 0.26 -11.19 -0.54
N LEU A 211 1.29 -11.94 -0.97
CA LEU A 211 1.82 -13.09 -0.20
C LEU A 211 2.35 -12.70 1.19
N GLY A 212 3.08 -11.59 1.30
CA GLY A 212 3.54 -11.08 2.60
C GLY A 212 2.38 -10.65 3.49
N ARG A 213 1.41 -9.91 2.94
CA ARG A 213 0.21 -9.48 3.67
C ARG A 213 -0.66 -10.64 4.14
N TYR A 214 -0.72 -11.72 3.36
CA TYR A 214 -1.36 -12.94 3.79
C TYR A 214 -0.69 -13.53 5.03
N LEU A 215 0.66 -13.58 5.05
CA LEU A 215 1.42 -14.03 6.21
C LEU A 215 1.21 -13.15 7.43
N ASP A 216 1.15 -11.82 7.25
CA ASP A 216 0.80 -10.88 8.32
C ASP A 216 -0.60 -11.22 8.88
N SER A 217 -1.58 -11.45 8.01
CA SER A 217 -2.98 -11.69 8.40
C SER A 217 -3.20 -12.98 9.19
N ILE A 218 -2.33 -13.98 9.02
CA ILE A 218 -2.40 -15.26 9.74
C ILE A 218 -1.36 -15.38 10.87
N GLY A 219 -0.56 -14.33 11.12
CA GLY A 219 0.45 -14.30 12.17
C GLY A 219 1.71 -15.13 11.88
N GLU A 220 2.04 -15.38 10.62
CA GLU A 220 3.16 -16.24 10.18
C GLU A 220 4.32 -15.44 9.55
N ALA A 221 4.22 -14.11 9.47
CA ALA A 221 5.20 -13.25 8.79
C ALA A 221 6.62 -13.32 9.37
N GLU A 222 6.76 -13.53 10.69
CA GLU A 222 8.06 -13.65 11.36
C GLU A 222 8.64 -15.07 11.29
N ASP A 223 7.79 -16.08 11.08
CA ASP A 223 8.20 -17.49 11.08
C ASP A 223 8.57 -18.00 9.68
N VAL A 224 8.04 -17.38 8.63
CA VAL A 224 8.29 -17.75 7.25
C VAL A 224 9.56 -17.09 6.73
N ALA A 225 10.53 -17.92 6.31
CA ALA A 225 11.82 -17.44 5.84
C ALA A 225 11.84 -17.12 4.34
N GLY A 226 10.93 -17.70 3.56
CA GLY A 226 10.95 -17.58 2.11
C GLY A 226 9.59 -17.76 1.45
N LEU A 227 9.50 -17.29 0.21
CA LEU A 227 8.32 -17.39 -0.64
C LEU A 227 8.68 -18.16 -1.92
N VAL A 228 7.72 -18.96 -2.40
CA VAL A 228 7.79 -19.66 -3.68
C VAL A 228 6.52 -19.35 -4.45
N TYR A 229 6.64 -18.78 -5.64
CA TYR A 229 5.50 -18.36 -6.44
C TYR A 229 5.76 -18.52 -7.94
N PRO A 230 4.72 -18.67 -8.78
CA PRO A 230 4.91 -18.86 -10.20
C PRO A 230 5.69 -17.71 -10.82
N ASP A 231 6.71 -18.01 -11.63
CA ASP A 231 7.35 -16.96 -12.42
C ASP A 231 6.37 -16.50 -13.51
N ARG A 232 6.14 -15.18 -13.57
CA ARG A 232 5.25 -14.56 -14.55
C ARG A 232 5.76 -14.72 -15.98
N ARG A 233 7.09 -14.76 -16.16
CA ARG A 233 7.73 -14.80 -17.48
C ARG A 233 8.17 -16.20 -17.92
N GLY A 234 8.22 -17.15 -16.99
CA GLY A 234 8.69 -18.51 -17.21
C GLY A 234 7.64 -19.55 -16.84
N SER A 235 7.91 -20.82 -17.16
CA SER A 235 7.04 -21.94 -16.77
C SER A 235 7.25 -22.40 -15.33
N GLY A 236 8.40 -22.09 -14.73
CA GLY A 236 8.77 -22.49 -13.37
C GLY A 236 8.38 -21.47 -12.30
N TYR A 237 9.24 -21.28 -11.31
CA TYR A 237 8.96 -20.53 -10.08
C TYR A 237 10.03 -19.49 -9.75
N GLY A 238 9.59 -18.40 -9.13
CA GLY A 238 10.45 -17.50 -8.36
C GLY A 238 10.57 -18.00 -6.92
N LEU A 239 11.78 -17.88 -6.37
CA LEU A 239 12.12 -18.14 -4.98
C LEU A 239 12.63 -16.83 -4.39
N SER A 240 12.10 -16.37 -3.27
CA SER A 240 12.57 -15.13 -2.62
C SER A 240 12.65 -15.25 -1.11
N ARG A 241 13.48 -14.40 -0.49
CA ARG A 241 13.41 -14.19 0.96
C ARG A 241 12.04 -13.60 1.31
N HIS A 242 11.55 -13.93 2.50
CA HIS A 242 10.50 -13.14 3.14
C HIS A 242 11.16 -12.26 4.22
N ASN A 243 10.80 -10.98 4.29
CA ASN A 243 11.32 -9.99 5.25
C ASN A 243 12.86 -10.02 5.42
N ASP A 244 13.58 -10.19 4.30
CA ASP A 244 15.05 -10.28 4.28
C ASP A 244 15.65 -11.34 5.22
N HIS A 245 14.93 -12.44 5.48
CA HIS A 245 15.38 -13.49 6.40
C HIS A 245 16.84 -13.90 6.13
N PRO A 246 17.75 -13.75 7.11
CA PRO A 246 19.20 -13.73 6.86
C PRO A 246 19.78 -15.09 6.46
N ARG A 247 19.06 -16.18 6.75
CA ARG A 247 19.52 -17.56 6.51
C ARG A 247 19.16 -18.11 5.12
N MET A 248 18.37 -17.39 4.33
CA MET A 248 18.00 -17.81 2.97
C MET A 248 18.99 -17.22 1.95
N GLU A 249 19.94 -17.99 1.43
CA GLU A 249 21.01 -17.51 0.54
C GLU A 249 20.95 -18.13 -0.85
N PHE A 250 20.20 -17.48 -1.74
CA PHE A 250 19.94 -17.99 -3.09
C PHE A 250 21.15 -17.96 -4.04
N THR A 251 22.26 -17.28 -3.69
CA THR A 251 23.49 -17.42 -4.50
C THR A 251 24.03 -18.84 -4.49
N ARG A 252 23.75 -19.65 -3.45
CA ARG A 252 24.21 -21.04 -3.30
C ARG A 252 23.66 -21.99 -4.36
N ILE A 253 22.50 -21.69 -4.92
CA ILE A 253 21.84 -22.52 -5.94
C ILE A 253 22.03 -21.99 -7.35
N GLY A 254 22.78 -20.89 -7.54
CA GLY A 254 22.94 -20.26 -8.86
C GLY A 254 23.69 -21.09 -9.90
N ALA A 255 24.32 -22.19 -9.49
CA ALA A 255 25.02 -23.12 -10.37
C ALA A 255 24.20 -24.38 -10.71
N GLU A 256 22.99 -24.53 -10.16
CA GLU A 256 22.10 -25.64 -10.48
C GLU A 256 21.56 -25.48 -11.92
N ASP A 257 21.51 -26.58 -12.69
CA ASP A 257 21.16 -26.55 -14.12
C ASP A 257 19.76 -25.97 -14.40
N ASP A 258 18.82 -26.13 -13.48
CA ASP A 258 17.46 -25.63 -13.57
C ASP A 258 17.28 -24.21 -12.98
N VAL A 259 18.31 -23.61 -12.39
CA VAL A 259 18.30 -22.23 -11.87
C VAL A 259 18.95 -21.30 -12.89
N HIS A 260 18.13 -20.54 -13.61
CA HIS A 260 18.58 -19.66 -14.69
C HIS A 260 18.85 -18.21 -14.22
N PHE A 261 18.47 -17.89 -12.98
CA PHE A 261 18.78 -16.60 -12.36
C PHE A 261 18.91 -16.74 -10.85
N ALA A 262 19.99 -16.21 -10.28
CA ALA A 262 20.13 -15.96 -8.86
C ALA A 262 20.69 -14.54 -8.67
N HIS A 263 20.03 -13.74 -7.84
CA HIS A 263 20.48 -12.38 -7.59
C HIS A 263 21.79 -12.41 -6.79
N ALA A 264 22.78 -11.57 -7.16
CA ALA A 264 24.11 -11.57 -6.55
C ALA A 264 24.13 -11.23 -5.03
N ARG A 265 23.06 -10.63 -4.51
CA ARG A 265 22.85 -10.37 -3.07
C ARG A 265 22.00 -11.45 -2.36
N GLY A 266 21.64 -12.53 -3.06
CA GLY A 266 21.03 -13.70 -2.45
C GLY A 266 19.55 -13.63 -2.11
N PHE A 267 18.85 -12.55 -2.46
CA PHE A 267 17.45 -12.37 -2.06
C PHE A 267 16.40 -13.03 -2.97
N VAL A 268 16.76 -13.38 -4.21
CA VAL A 268 15.85 -13.98 -5.20
C VAL A 268 16.61 -14.97 -6.09
N ALA A 269 15.93 -16.05 -6.49
CA ALA A 269 16.29 -16.90 -7.62
C ALA A 269 15.07 -17.20 -8.50
N LYS A 270 15.31 -17.62 -9.74
CA LYS A 270 14.30 -18.16 -10.66
C LYS A 270 14.75 -19.50 -11.20
N THR A 271 13.85 -20.46 -11.18
CA THR A 271 14.09 -21.83 -11.60
C THR A 271 13.05 -22.27 -12.62
N SER A 272 13.43 -23.15 -13.54
CA SER A 272 12.51 -23.87 -14.43
C SER A 272 11.85 -25.08 -13.75
N ALA A 273 12.26 -25.44 -12.53
CA ALA A 273 11.66 -26.52 -11.76
C ALA A 273 10.16 -26.24 -11.54
N THR A 274 9.35 -27.28 -11.74
CA THR A 274 7.89 -27.25 -11.51
C THR A 274 7.45 -28.23 -10.43
N GLU A 275 8.26 -29.26 -10.17
CA GLU A 275 7.98 -30.29 -9.17
C GLU A 275 8.24 -29.79 -7.76
N LYS A 276 7.27 -29.98 -6.85
CA LYS A 276 7.36 -29.50 -5.47
C LYS A 276 8.61 -30.01 -4.75
N GLU A 277 8.95 -31.29 -4.91
CA GLU A 277 10.12 -31.86 -4.25
C GLU A 277 11.43 -31.20 -4.72
N ARG A 278 11.55 -30.89 -6.01
CA ARG A 278 12.71 -30.17 -6.53
C ARG A 278 12.79 -28.74 -5.98
N LEU A 279 11.66 -28.05 -5.87
CA LEU A 279 11.61 -26.72 -5.24
C LEU A 279 12.08 -26.78 -3.77
N LYS A 280 11.66 -27.79 -3.01
CA LYS A 280 12.10 -28.01 -1.63
C LYS A 280 13.59 -28.33 -1.53
N GLU A 281 14.16 -29.10 -2.47
CA GLU A 281 15.61 -29.33 -2.55
C GLU A 281 16.39 -28.02 -2.73
N LEU A 282 15.96 -27.17 -3.68
CA LEU A 282 16.59 -25.87 -3.91
C LEU A 282 16.52 -24.96 -2.67
N LEU A 283 15.39 -24.94 -1.98
CA LEU A 283 15.23 -24.18 -0.74
C LEU A 283 16.16 -24.67 0.37
N ARG A 284 16.29 -25.99 0.57
CA ARG A 284 17.24 -26.56 1.54
C ARG A 284 18.69 -26.25 1.17
N ALA A 285 19.05 -26.29 -0.11
CA ALA A 285 20.38 -25.95 -0.58
C ALA A 285 20.73 -24.46 -0.37
N ALA A 286 19.72 -23.59 -0.43
CA ALA A 286 19.85 -22.16 -0.17
C ALA A 286 19.90 -21.81 1.34
N TRP A 287 19.47 -22.69 2.23
CA TRP A 287 19.48 -22.45 3.68
C TRP A 287 20.90 -22.48 4.28
N VAL A 288 21.18 -21.58 5.22
CA VAL A 288 22.48 -21.39 5.90
C VAL A 288 22.36 -21.55 7.41
#